data_AF-A0AAW2WXW2-F1
#
_entry.id   AF-A0AAW2WXW2-F1
#
_cell.length_a   1.000
_cell.length_b   1.000
_cell.length_c   1.000
_cell.angle_alpha   90.00
_cell.angle_beta   90.00
_cell.angle_gamma   90.00
#
_symmetry.space_group_name_H-M   'P 1'
#
loop_
_entity.id
_entity.type
_entity.pdbx_description
1 polymer ?
#
loop_
_entity_poly.entity_id
_entity_poly.type
_entity_poly.pdbx_seq_one_letter_code
_entity_poly.pdbx_strand_id
1 'polypeptide(L)'
;MGSKRGAVTQSNSSAANMVGQDPKSPRWAASPSGQAAIPEDETSRLAKTVMNLEEKVSFLEAEITGLNSKLEDCRQMSIQIGLLQRAVSNASVVAHDAGARLRIPEPKACGGARDAKEVENFLFDMEQYFLAANVEDEARKVSTAIMYLTGDAKLWRALRKLEHTGSMQDYVKSFSVLMLDIRDMSEKDKLFTFMEGLKPWARLEL
;
A
#
# COMPACT_ATOMS: atom_id res chain seq x y z
N MET A 1 24.44 58.13 -50.34
CA MET A 1 25.85 58.30 -49.92
C MET A 1 26.58 56.97 -50.11
N GLY A 2 27.76 56.99 -50.74
CA GLY A 2 28.79 55.92 -50.77
C GLY A 2 28.42 54.59 -51.45
N SER A 3 28.81 54.29 -52.70
CA SER A 3 30.17 53.95 -53.18
C SER A 3 30.76 52.72 -52.48
N LYS A 4 30.64 51.52 -53.08
CA LYS A 4 31.66 50.83 -53.92
C LYS A 4 32.98 50.51 -53.21
N ARG A 5 33.37 49.23 -53.26
CA ARG A 5 34.69 48.65 -53.60
C ARG A 5 34.71 47.21 -53.04
N GLY A 6 35.20 46.18 -53.70
CA GLY A 6 35.91 45.99 -54.97
C GLY A 6 36.12 44.47 -55.04
N ALA A 7 35.78 43.82 -56.15
CA ALA A 7 36.68 43.57 -57.26
C ALA A 7 37.35 42.18 -57.08
N VAL A 8 37.03 41.23 -57.96
CA VAL A 8 37.86 40.87 -59.15
C VAL A 8 38.84 39.77 -58.71
N THR A 9 38.90 38.59 -59.31
CA THR A 9 39.28 38.15 -60.67
C THR A 9 39.19 36.61 -60.58
N GLN A 10 39.06 35.74 -61.59
CA GLN A 10 38.97 35.75 -63.05
C GLN A 10 39.38 34.32 -63.47
N SER A 11 39.07 33.97 -64.72
CA SER A 11 39.74 32.94 -65.54
C SER A 11 39.13 31.52 -65.43
N ASN A 12 38.36 31.11 -66.45
CA ASN A 12 38.77 30.53 -67.74
C ASN A 12 39.31 29.09 -67.57
N SER A 13 39.08 28.08 -68.41
CA SER A 13 38.32 27.88 -69.65
C SER A 13 38.48 26.40 -70.03
N SER A 14 37.59 25.90 -70.91
CA SER A 14 37.79 24.74 -71.81
C SER A 14 37.90 23.33 -71.22
N ALA A 15 37.50 22.25 -71.87
CA ALA A 15 36.63 21.94 -73.02
C ALA A 15 36.80 20.41 -73.23
N ALA A 16 35.78 19.76 -73.81
CA ALA A 16 35.84 18.48 -74.54
C ALA A 16 36.24 17.22 -73.72
N ASN A 17 35.34 16.31 -73.30
CA ASN A 17 34.31 15.51 -73.96
C ASN A 17 34.81 14.16 -74.54
N MET A 18 34.10 13.10 -74.10
CA MET A 18 33.93 11.74 -74.61
C MET A 18 35.06 10.70 -74.45
N VAL A 19 34.76 9.58 -73.76
CA VAL A 19 34.44 8.26 -74.37
C VAL A 19 34.17 7.22 -73.27
N GLY A 20 32.96 6.66 -73.30
CA GLY A 20 32.57 5.27 -72.97
C GLY A 20 32.98 4.62 -71.64
N GLN A 21 31.99 4.40 -70.75
CA GLN A 21 31.58 3.08 -70.21
C GLN A 21 30.55 3.26 -69.06
N ASP A 22 29.32 2.79 -69.27
CA ASP A 22 28.37 2.42 -68.19
C ASP A 22 28.53 0.91 -67.89
N PRO A 23 28.12 0.36 -66.72
CA PRO A 23 27.60 1.00 -65.51
C PRO A 23 28.37 0.55 -64.25
N LYS A 24 28.61 1.44 -63.28
CA LYS A 24 28.84 1.01 -61.89
C LYS A 24 27.64 1.41 -61.06
N SER A 25 26.77 0.44 -60.79
CA SER A 25 25.80 0.53 -59.70
C SER A 25 26.50 1.06 -58.44
N PRO A 26 25.88 1.96 -57.68
CA PRO A 26 26.52 2.58 -56.52
C PRO A 26 26.98 1.53 -55.50
N ARG A 27 28.20 1.69 -55.00
CA ARG A 27 28.89 0.80 -54.03
C ARG A 27 28.18 0.64 -52.67
N TRP A 28 26.98 1.20 -52.49
CA TRP A 28 26.15 1.02 -51.30
C TRP A 28 25.13 -0.12 -51.45
N ALA A 29 24.94 -0.68 -52.65
CA ALA A 29 24.06 -1.83 -52.89
C ALA A 29 24.65 -3.18 -52.43
N ALA A 30 25.70 -3.16 -51.60
CA ALA A 30 26.07 -4.30 -50.77
C ALA A 30 25.63 -3.97 -49.35
N SER A 31 24.39 -4.32 -49.02
CA SER A 31 24.02 -4.50 -47.62
C SER A 31 24.99 -5.53 -47.05
N PRO A 32 25.80 -5.22 -46.03
CA PRO A 32 26.29 -6.29 -45.19
C PRO A 32 25.04 -6.79 -44.47
N SER A 33 24.44 -7.87 -44.98
CA SER A 33 23.71 -8.82 -44.15
C SER A 33 24.71 -9.49 -43.19
N GLY A 34 25.43 -8.67 -42.43
CA GLY A 34 26.19 -9.09 -41.28
C GLY A 34 25.17 -9.22 -40.17
N GLN A 35 24.49 -10.37 -40.12
CA GLN A 35 24.24 -10.96 -38.81
C GLN A 35 25.63 -11.03 -38.17
N ALA A 36 25.93 -10.10 -37.25
CA ALA A 36 27.09 -10.21 -36.41
C ALA A 36 26.95 -11.55 -35.70
N ALA A 37 27.65 -12.57 -36.20
CA ALA A 37 27.68 -13.87 -35.59
C ALA A 37 28.23 -13.64 -34.18
N ILE A 38 27.35 -13.72 -33.17
CA ILE A 38 27.77 -13.65 -31.78
C ILE A 38 28.79 -14.78 -31.62
N PRO A 39 30.04 -14.48 -31.18
CA PRO A 39 31.06 -15.51 -31.03
C PRO A 39 30.50 -16.63 -30.14
N GLU A 40 30.62 -17.90 -30.56
CA GLU A 40 30.12 -19.04 -29.78
C GLU A 40 30.66 -19.07 -28.33
N ASP A 41 31.78 -18.40 -28.07
CA ASP A 41 32.33 -18.19 -26.72
C ASP A 41 31.45 -17.26 -25.86
N GLU A 42 30.91 -16.18 -26.44
CA GLU A 42 30.01 -15.27 -25.71
C GLU A 42 28.67 -15.94 -25.41
N THR A 43 28.12 -16.71 -26.36
CA THR A 43 26.89 -17.48 -26.12
C THR A 43 27.10 -18.57 -25.06
N SER A 44 28.26 -19.24 -25.04
CA SER A 44 28.64 -20.22 -24.01
C SER A 44 28.84 -19.59 -22.63
N ARG A 45 29.48 -18.41 -22.58
CA ARG A 45 29.64 -17.63 -21.34
C ARG A 45 28.30 -17.16 -20.80
N LEU A 46 27.42 -16.65 -21.65
CA LEU A 46 26.06 -16.27 -21.26
C LEU A 46 25.28 -17.48 -20.74
N ALA A 47 25.33 -18.62 -21.43
CA ALA A 47 24.64 -19.84 -21.01
C ALA A 47 25.08 -20.27 -19.59
N LYS A 48 26.38 -20.23 -19.29
CA LYS A 48 26.90 -20.52 -17.94
C LYS A 48 26.38 -19.54 -16.89
N THR A 49 26.31 -18.25 -17.21
CA THR A 49 25.78 -17.26 -16.27
C THR A 49 24.28 -17.43 -16.03
N VAL A 50 23.51 -17.78 -17.06
CA VAL A 50 22.07 -18.04 -16.93
C VAL A 50 21.83 -19.26 -16.06
N MET A 51 22.54 -20.37 -16.30
CA MET A 51 22.42 -21.58 -15.45
C MET A 51 22.74 -21.28 -13.98
N ASN A 52 23.81 -20.55 -13.70
CA ASN A 52 24.16 -20.16 -12.33
C ASN A 52 23.11 -19.21 -11.70
N LEU A 53 22.47 -18.36 -12.50
CA LEU A 53 21.38 -17.51 -12.01
C LEU A 53 20.12 -18.33 -11.74
N GLU A 54 19.77 -19.28 -12.60
CA GLU A 54 18.64 -20.20 -12.41
C GLU A 54 18.80 -21.03 -11.13
N GLU A 55 20.01 -21.55 -10.85
CA GLU A 55 20.31 -22.24 -9.60
C GLU A 55 20.12 -21.32 -8.38
N LYS A 56 20.57 -20.07 -8.46
CA LYS A 56 20.38 -19.08 -7.38
C LYS A 56 18.92 -18.70 -7.19
N VAL A 57 18.14 -18.57 -8.26
CA VAL A 57 16.70 -18.29 -8.19
C VAL A 57 15.98 -19.46 -7.52
N SER A 58 16.28 -20.69 -7.95
CA SER A 58 15.72 -21.91 -7.34
C SER A 58 16.06 -22.01 -5.84
N PHE A 59 17.28 -21.68 -5.45
CA PHE A 59 17.68 -21.62 -4.04
C PHE A 59 16.89 -20.57 -3.25
N LEU A 60 16.76 -19.35 -3.79
CA LEU A 60 16.01 -18.27 -3.14
C LEU A 60 14.52 -18.58 -3.02
N GLU A 61 13.92 -19.20 -4.04
CA GLU A 61 12.52 -19.64 -4.00
C GLU A 61 12.29 -20.69 -2.90
N ALA A 62 13.22 -21.64 -2.75
CA ALA A 62 13.20 -22.62 -1.68
C ALA A 62 13.34 -21.94 -0.29
N GLU A 63 14.24 -20.95 -0.18
CA GLU A 63 14.43 -20.20 1.06
C GLU A 63 13.20 -19.36 1.45
N ILE A 64 12.58 -18.66 0.48
CA ILE A 64 11.32 -17.92 0.69
C ILE A 64 10.22 -18.86 1.17
N THR A 65 10.10 -20.03 0.54
CA THR A 65 9.13 -21.05 0.95
C THR A 65 9.39 -21.51 2.39
N GLY A 66 10.65 -21.77 2.74
CA GLY A 66 11.06 -22.14 4.09
C GLY A 66 10.79 -21.04 5.13
N LEU A 67 11.03 -19.79 4.79
CA LEU A 67 10.74 -18.64 5.66
C LEU A 67 9.24 -18.44 5.87
N ASN A 68 8.43 -18.58 4.83
CA ASN A 68 6.98 -18.49 4.92
C ASN A 68 6.38 -19.56 5.84
N SER A 69 6.90 -20.80 5.79
CA SER A 69 6.49 -21.85 6.73
C SER A 69 6.78 -21.48 8.18
N LYS A 70 8.00 -20.98 8.46
CA LYS A 70 8.38 -20.54 9.82
C LYS A 70 7.54 -19.35 10.29
N LEU A 71 7.19 -18.44 9.36
CA LEU A 71 6.32 -17.31 9.67
C LEU A 71 4.93 -17.78 10.11
N GLU A 72 4.36 -18.77 9.42
CA GLU A 72 3.06 -19.35 9.81
C GLU A 72 3.13 -20.04 11.18
N ASP A 73 4.21 -20.78 11.46
CA ASP A 73 4.42 -21.39 12.79
C ASP A 73 4.48 -20.33 13.89
N CYS A 74 5.22 -19.24 13.68
CA CYS A 74 5.28 -18.10 14.60
C CYS A 74 3.91 -17.44 14.78
N ARG A 75 3.15 -17.31 13.69
CA ARG A 75 1.80 -16.72 13.70
C ARG A 75 0.83 -17.57 14.52
N GLN A 76 0.88 -18.89 14.32
CA GLN A 76 0.08 -19.85 15.07
C GLN A 76 0.44 -19.85 16.56
N MET A 77 1.72 -19.75 16.89
CA MET A 77 2.20 -19.64 18.26
C MET A 77 1.71 -18.35 18.93
N SER A 78 1.72 -17.23 18.21
CA SER A 78 1.20 -15.94 18.69
C SER A 78 -0.28 -16.04 19.10
N ILE A 79 -1.11 -16.66 18.25
CA ILE A 79 -2.54 -16.89 18.53
C ILE A 79 -2.71 -17.74 19.80
N GLN A 80 -1.95 -18.83 19.91
CA GLN A 80 -2.02 -19.71 21.09
C GLN A 80 -1.61 -19.00 22.37
N ILE A 81 -0.51 -18.24 22.35
CA ILE A 81 -0.05 -17.44 23.48
C ILE A 81 -1.13 -16.44 23.90
N GLY A 82 -1.74 -15.76 22.94
CA GLY A 82 -2.78 -14.78 23.23
C GLY A 82 -4.02 -15.39 23.89
N LEU A 83 -4.48 -16.54 23.39
CA LEU A 83 -5.61 -17.27 23.99
C LEU A 83 -5.29 -17.77 25.40
N LEU A 84 -4.08 -18.28 25.63
CA LEU A 84 -3.65 -18.73 26.96
C LEU A 84 -3.55 -17.57 27.95
N GLN A 85 -2.96 -16.44 27.56
CA GLN A 85 -2.89 -15.23 28.39
C GLN A 85 -4.29 -14.75 28.79
N ARG A 86 -5.27 -14.84 27.89
CA ARG A 86 -6.67 -14.50 28.18
C ARG A 86 -7.33 -15.49 29.14
N ALA A 87 -7.11 -16.79 28.95
CA ALA A 87 -7.64 -17.81 29.86
C ALA A 87 -7.08 -17.66 31.28
N VAL A 88 -5.78 -17.39 31.42
CA VAL A 88 -5.12 -17.15 32.72
C VAL A 88 -5.67 -15.88 33.38
N SER A 89 -5.90 -14.81 32.61
CA SER A 89 -6.42 -13.54 33.14
C SER A 89 -7.90 -13.60 33.56
N ASN A 90 -8.67 -14.54 33.03
CA ASN A 90 -10.13 -14.65 33.22
C ASN A 90 -10.59 -15.78 34.15
N ALA A 91 -9.68 -16.43 34.89
CA ALA A 91 -9.88 -17.65 35.68
C ALA A 91 -11.34 -17.98 36.10
N SER A 92 -12.03 -18.71 35.22
CA SER A 92 -13.06 -19.71 35.52
C SER A 92 -12.92 -20.81 34.46
N VAL A 93 -12.82 -22.04 34.93
CA VAL A 93 -12.24 -23.22 34.28
C VAL A 93 -13.16 -23.80 33.20
N VAL A 94 -12.65 -24.13 32.00
CA VAL A 94 -13.15 -25.29 31.24
C VAL A 94 -12.01 -26.00 30.50
N ALA A 95 -12.08 -27.33 30.54
CA ALA A 95 -11.13 -28.35 30.17
C ALA A 95 -10.54 -28.29 28.74
N HIS A 96 -9.31 -28.79 28.64
CA HIS A 96 -8.58 -29.02 27.40
C HIS A 96 -9.18 -30.18 26.60
N ASP A 97 -9.63 -29.90 25.37
CA ASP A 97 -9.73 -30.89 24.29
C ASP A 97 -8.57 -30.65 23.32
N ALA A 98 -7.66 -31.62 23.22
CA ALA A 98 -6.36 -31.49 22.57
C ALA A 98 -6.39 -31.73 21.05
N GLY A 99 -7.57 -31.77 20.42
CA GLY A 99 -7.72 -32.11 19.00
C GLY A 99 -8.59 -31.17 18.17
N ALA A 100 -9.24 -30.16 18.77
CA ALA A 100 -10.15 -29.30 18.04
C ALA A 100 -9.37 -28.29 17.17
N ARG A 101 -9.53 -28.37 15.83
CA ARG A 101 -9.15 -27.28 14.92
C ARG A 101 -9.73 -26.00 15.52
N LEU A 102 -8.84 -25.10 15.95
CA LEU A 102 -9.19 -23.87 16.65
C LEU A 102 -10.20 -23.09 15.80
N ARG A 103 -11.48 -23.16 16.18
CA ARG A 103 -12.46 -22.21 15.63
C ARG A 103 -12.00 -20.84 16.08
N ILE A 104 -11.86 -19.94 15.11
CA ILE A 104 -11.54 -18.55 15.38
C ILE A 104 -12.68 -17.99 16.24
N PRO A 105 -12.42 -17.61 17.50
CA PRO A 105 -13.45 -17.03 18.34
C PRO A 105 -13.86 -15.66 17.79
N GLU A 106 -15.16 -15.38 17.72
CA GLU A 106 -15.61 -14.03 17.38
C GLU A 106 -15.24 -13.05 18.51
N PRO A 107 -14.73 -11.86 18.18
CA PRO A 107 -14.39 -10.85 19.18
C PRO A 107 -15.61 -10.35 19.93
N LYS A 108 -15.40 -9.93 21.18
CA LYS A 108 -16.43 -9.24 21.94
C LYS A 108 -16.60 -7.81 21.41
N ALA A 109 -17.85 -7.35 21.35
CA ALA A 109 -18.14 -5.97 21.01
C ALA A 109 -17.71 -5.02 22.15
N CYS A 110 -17.24 -3.83 21.79
CA CYS A 110 -16.92 -2.75 22.74
C CYS A 110 -18.10 -1.79 22.83
N GLY A 111 -18.63 -1.59 24.04
CA GLY A 111 -19.79 -0.72 24.29
C GLY A 111 -19.42 0.74 24.48
N GLY A 112 -18.14 1.03 24.72
CA GLY A 112 -17.62 2.36 24.96
C GLY A 112 -17.71 2.82 26.40
N ALA A 113 -17.65 1.91 27.37
CA ALA A 113 -17.43 2.35 28.75
C ALA A 113 -16.06 3.05 28.81
N ARG A 114 -15.95 4.05 29.68
CA ARG A 114 -14.67 4.76 29.93
C ARG A 114 -13.76 3.91 30.84
N ASP A 115 -13.56 2.65 30.47
CA ASP A 115 -12.72 1.68 31.14
C ASP A 115 -11.56 1.30 30.21
N ALA A 116 -10.33 1.66 30.63
CA ALA A 116 -9.12 1.32 29.90
C ALA A 116 -9.00 -0.19 29.65
N LYS A 117 -9.45 -1.02 30.61
CA LYS A 117 -9.40 -2.47 30.51
C LYS A 117 -10.36 -3.01 29.45
N GLU A 118 -11.55 -2.42 29.29
CA GLU A 118 -12.48 -2.82 28.22
C GLU A 118 -11.85 -2.55 26.85
N VAL A 119 -11.24 -1.38 26.68
CA VAL A 119 -10.59 -0.98 25.42
C VAL A 119 -9.38 -1.87 25.12
N GLU A 120 -8.51 -2.11 26.10
CA GLU A 120 -7.36 -3.01 25.94
C GLU A 120 -7.80 -4.43 25.58
N ASN A 121 -8.82 -4.95 26.27
CA ASN A 121 -9.37 -6.26 25.98
C ASN A 121 -9.91 -6.36 24.55
N PHE A 122 -10.64 -5.34 24.10
CA PHE A 122 -11.19 -5.25 22.75
C PHE A 122 -10.10 -5.22 21.69
N LEU A 123 -9.08 -4.36 21.87
CA LEU A 123 -7.97 -4.25 20.91
C LEU A 123 -7.21 -5.56 20.80
N PHE A 124 -6.93 -6.20 21.92
CA PHE A 124 -6.30 -7.51 21.95
C PHE A 124 -7.16 -8.57 21.25
N ASP A 125 -8.46 -8.65 21.56
CA ASP A 125 -9.35 -9.64 20.96
C ASP A 125 -9.47 -9.44 19.44
N MET A 126 -9.46 -8.18 18.97
CA MET A 126 -9.42 -7.85 17.53
C MET A 126 -8.10 -8.27 16.87
N GLU A 127 -6.97 -8.00 17.52
CA GLU A 127 -5.66 -8.37 16.99
C GLU A 127 -5.55 -9.89 16.83
N GLN A 128 -5.94 -10.65 17.86
CA GLN A 128 -5.94 -12.11 17.80
C GLN A 128 -6.89 -12.64 16.72
N TYR A 129 -8.05 -12.00 16.54
CA TYR A 129 -8.98 -12.34 15.47
C TYR A 129 -8.41 -12.06 14.07
N PHE A 130 -7.78 -10.91 13.84
CA PHE A 130 -7.19 -10.58 12.55
C PHE A 130 -6.01 -11.47 12.20
N LEU A 131 -5.18 -11.80 13.19
CA LEU A 131 -4.19 -12.85 13.04
C LEU A 131 -4.92 -14.12 12.61
N ALA A 132 -5.79 -14.71 13.43
CA ALA A 132 -6.42 -15.98 13.13
C ALA A 132 -7.18 -16.03 11.78
N ALA A 133 -7.84 -14.93 11.38
CA ALA A 133 -8.57 -14.81 10.11
C ALA A 133 -7.69 -14.44 8.90
N ASN A 134 -6.37 -14.31 9.09
CA ASN A 134 -5.40 -13.91 8.08
C ASN A 134 -5.78 -12.59 7.36
N VAL A 135 -6.27 -11.61 8.13
CA VAL A 135 -6.61 -10.30 7.62
C VAL A 135 -5.38 -9.41 7.74
N GLU A 136 -4.71 -9.13 6.63
CA GLU A 136 -3.50 -8.29 6.61
C GLU A 136 -3.80 -6.82 6.25
N ASP A 137 -4.84 -6.58 5.44
CA ASP A 137 -5.18 -5.24 4.96
C ASP A 137 -5.69 -4.33 6.09
N GLU A 138 -4.96 -3.25 6.35
CA GLU A 138 -5.26 -2.32 7.46
C GLU A 138 -6.63 -1.65 7.31
N ALA A 139 -7.05 -1.31 6.10
CA ALA A 139 -8.37 -0.72 5.89
C ALA A 139 -9.49 -1.70 6.24
N ARG A 140 -9.34 -2.98 5.89
CA ARG A 140 -10.26 -4.06 6.25
C ARG A 140 -10.24 -4.36 7.74
N LYS A 141 -9.07 -4.35 8.39
CA LYS A 141 -8.96 -4.47 9.86
C LYS A 141 -9.75 -3.37 10.55
N VAL A 142 -9.49 -2.11 10.18
CA VAL A 142 -10.20 -0.95 10.75
C VAL A 142 -11.70 -1.04 10.50
N SER A 143 -12.12 -1.37 9.27
CA SER A 143 -13.54 -1.52 8.93
C SER A 143 -14.21 -2.60 9.79
N THR A 144 -13.56 -3.76 9.94
CA THR A 144 -14.06 -4.87 10.74
C THR A 144 -14.14 -4.50 12.22
N ALA A 145 -13.09 -3.89 12.79
CA ALA A 145 -13.09 -3.45 14.18
C ALA A 145 -14.24 -2.46 14.46
N ILE A 146 -14.54 -1.55 13.53
CA ILE A 146 -15.67 -0.63 13.63
C ILE A 146 -17.01 -1.37 13.69
N MET A 147 -17.16 -2.51 13.00
CA MET A 147 -18.40 -3.31 13.04
C MET A 147 -18.70 -3.89 14.42
N TYR A 148 -17.67 -4.08 15.25
CA TYR A 148 -17.78 -4.55 16.62
C TYR A 148 -17.81 -3.41 17.66
N LEU A 149 -17.88 -2.16 17.22
CA LEU A 149 -18.22 -1.04 18.11
C LEU A 149 -19.73 -0.98 18.28
N THR A 150 -20.17 -0.84 19.53
CA THR A 150 -21.57 -0.74 19.92
C THR A 150 -21.76 0.41 20.91
N GLY A 151 -23.01 0.73 21.24
CA GLY A 151 -23.33 1.77 22.22
C GLY A 151 -22.62 3.11 21.95
N ASP A 152 -22.12 3.70 23.03
CA ASP A 152 -21.42 4.97 23.06
C ASP A 152 -20.18 4.95 22.15
N ALA A 153 -19.43 3.84 22.07
CA ALA A 153 -18.23 3.76 21.20
C ALA A 153 -18.56 3.98 19.73
N LYS A 154 -19.71 3.45 19.26
CA LYS A 154 -20.18 3.65 17.89
C LYS A 154 -20.61 5.10 17.64
N LEU A 155 -21.28 5.71 18.62
CA LEU A 155 -21.68 7.12 18.55
C LEU A 155 -20.46 8.05 18.52
N TRP A 156 -19.44 7.78 19.35
CA TRP A 156 -18.16 8.48 19.31
C TRP A 156 -17.48 8.39 17.94
N ARG A 157 -17.55 7.22 17.28
CA ARG A 157 -17.01 7.06 15.93
C ARG A 157 -17.81 7.88 14.90
N ALA A 158 -19.13 7.93 15.03
CA ALA A 158 -19.98 8.76 14.17
C ALA A 158 -19.71 10.25 14.38
N LEU A 159 -19.55 10.67 15.64
CA LEU A 159 -19.22 12.05 16.00
C LEU A 159 -17.90 12.50 15.38
N ARG A 160 -16.85 11.67 15.45
CA ARG A 160 -15.55 11.97 14.81
C ARG A 160 -15.59 12.03 13.28
N LYS A 161 -16.64 11.50 12.65
CA LYS A 161 -16.87 11.57 11.20
C LYS A 161 -17.86 12.67 10.82
N LEU A 162 -18.45 13.35 11.79
CA LEU A 162 -19.42 14.39 11.52
C LEU A 162 -18.68 15.62 11.00
N GLU A 163 -19.05 16.03 9.79
CA GLU A 163 -18.49 17.21 9.15
C GLU A 163 -19.60 18.21 8.83
N HIS A 164 -19.31 19.49 9.05
CA HIS A 164 -20.15 20.58 8.61
C HIS A 164 -20.05 20.65 7.08
N THR A 165 -20.99 20.01 6.38
CA THR A 165 -21.03 19.98 4.90
C THR A 165 -22.06 20.99 4.34
N GLY A 166 -23.22 21.11 5.00
CA GLY A 166 -24.34 21.97 4.64
C GLY A 166 -24.44 23.27 5.46
N SER A 167 -25.60 23.51 6.07
CA SER A 167 -25.84 24.67 6.92
C SER A 167 -25.34 24.44 8.36
N MET A 168 -25.05 25.54 9.06
CA MET A 168 -24.65 25.50 10.46
C MET A 168 -25.75 24.86 11.34
N GLN A 169 -27.02 25.11 11.01
CA GLN A 169 -28.15 24.56 11.76
C GLN A 169 -28.26 23.04 11.62
N ASP A 170 -28.05 22.50 10.42
CA ASP A 170 -28.08 21.05 10.18
C ASP A 170 -26.93 20.34 10.90
N TYR A 171 -25.75 20.96 10.90
CA TYR A 171 -24.60 20.45 11.64
C TYR A 171 -24.85 20.47 13.16
N VAL A 172 -25.28 21.61 13.71
CA VAL A 172 -25.59 21.73 15.15
C VAL A 172 -26.67 20.73 15.55
N LYS A 173 -27.70 20.53 14.73
CA LYS A 173 -28.75 19.55 14.99
C LYS A 173 -28.20 18.11 15.00
N SER A 174 -27.41 17.74 13.98
CA SER A 174 -26.82 16.40 13.87
C SER A 174 -25.83 16.12 15.01
N PHE A 175 -25.01 17.11 15.35
CA PHE A 175 -24.11 17.07 16.49
C PHE A 175 -24.90 16.89 17.80
N SER A 176 -25.93 17.71 18.03
CA SER A 176 -26.74 17.65 19.25
C SER A 176 -27.40 16.30 19.46
N VAL A 177 -27.92 15.67 18.40
CA VAL A 177 -28.51 14.33 18.49
C VAL A 177 -27.48 13.30 18.97
N LEU A 178 -26.29 13.27 18.37
CA LEU A 178 -25.23 12.34 18.76
C LEU A 178 -24.75 12.58 20.20
N MET A 179 -24.72 13.83 20.62
CA MET A 179 -24.22 14.22 21.94
C MET A 179 -25.15 13.87 23.09
N LEU A 180 -26.47 13.84 22.87
CA LEU A 180 -27.43 13.45 23.89
C LEU A 180 -27.37 11.96 24.21
N ASP A 181 -27.03 11.14 23.22
CA ASP A 181 -26.97 9.69 23.35
C ASP A 181 -25.64 9.19 23.94
N ILE A 182 -24.59 10.04 23.96
CA ILE A 182 -23.28 9.70 24.54
C ILE A 182 -23.25 10.06 26.02
N ARG A 183 -23.07 9.07 26.89
CA ARG A 183 -23.00 9.28 28.35
C ARG A 183 -21.66 9.88 28.77
N ASP A 184 -21.71 10.73 29.80
CA ASP A 184 -20.54 11.29 30.50
C ASP A 184 -19.52 12.05 29.64
N MET A 185 -19.96 12.79 28.61
CA MET A 185 -19.04 13.67 27.87
C MET A 185 -18.77 14.98 28.61
N SER A 186 -17.49 15.36 28.80
CA SER A 186 -17.14 16.63 29.43
C SER A 186 -17.37 17.81 28.48
N GLU A 187 -17.78 18.98 28.98
CA GLU A 187 -18.01 20.19 28.16
C GLU A 187 -16.81 20.55 27.27
N LYS A 188 -15.60 20.32 27.77
CA LYS A 188 -14.36 20.48 27.00
C LYS A 188 -14.29 19.53 25.80
N ASP A 189 -14.63 18.26 25.98
CA ASP A 189 -14.67 17.28 24.89
C ASP A 189 -15.78 17.62 23.89
N LYS A 190 -16.93 18.11 24.37
CA LYS A 190 -18.03 18.57 23.50
C LYS A 190 -17.55 19.70 22.60
N LEU A 191 -16.91 20.72 23.19
CA LEU A 191 -16.41 21.87 22.43
C LEU A 191 -15.32 21.45 21.43
N PHE A 192 -14.37 20.62 21.85
CA PHE A 192 -13.29 20.16 20.99
C PHE A 192 -13.81 19.39 19.78
N THR A 193 -14.67 18.39 20.00
CA THR A 193 -15.26 17.59 18.91
C THR A 193 -16.18 18.40 18.01
N PHE A 194 -16.93 19.36 18.56
CA PHE A 194 -17.72 20.29 17.77
C PHE A 194 -16.85 21.09 16.80
N MET A 195 -15.74 21.65 17.29
CA MET A 195 -14.83 22.47 16.49
C MET A 195 -14.08 21.64 15.43
N GLU A 196 -13.72 20.39 15.72
CA GLU A 196 -13.05 19.52 14.75
C GLU A 196 -13.88 19.30 13.48
N GLY A 197 -15.20 19.10 13.62
CA GLY A 197 -16.10 18.89 12.49
C GLY A 197 -16.50 20.17 11.74
N LEU A 198 -16.16 21.36 12.23
CA LEU A 198 -16.48 22.62 11.54
C LEU A 198 -15.62 22.86 10.29
N LYS A 199 -16.18 23.54 9.29
CA LYS A 199 -15.39 24.06 8.17
C LYS A 199 -14.33 25.05 8.66
N PRO A 200 -13.15 25.13 8.01
CA PRO A 200 -12.08 26.03 8.44
C PRO A 200 -12.50 27.50 8.56
N TRP A 201 -13.34 28.00 7.63
CA TRP A 201 -13.82 29.38 7.68
C TRP A 201 -14.71 29.65 8.91
N ALA A 202 -15.54 28.70 9.31
CA ALA A 202 -16.44 28.84 10.46
C ALA A 202 -15.69 28.82 11.80
N ARG A 203 -14.53 28.17 11.84
CA ARG A 203 -13.67 28.11 13.04
C ARG A 203 -12.98 29.44 13.35
N LEU A 204 -12.79 30.30 12.35
CA LEU A 204 -12.11 31.59 12.51
C LEU A 204 -13.04 32.69 13.06
N GLU A 205 -14.35 32.43 13.07
CA GLU A 205 -15.39 33.39 13.51
C GLU A 205 -15.89 33.14 14.94
N LEU A 206 -15.38 32.11 15.61
CA LEU A 206 -15.73 31.68 16.98
C LEU A 206 -14.62 32.04 17.98
#